data_AF-A0A933CK68-F1
#
_entry.id   AF-A0A933CK68-F1
#
_cell.length_a   1.000
_cell.length_b   1.000
_cell.length_c   1.000
_cell.angle_alpha   90.00
_cell.angle_beta   90.00
_cell.angle_gamma   90.00
#
_symmetry.space_group_name_H-M   'P 1'
#
loop_
_entity.id
_entity.type
_entity.pdbx_description
1 polymer ?
#
loop_
_entity_poly.entity_id
_entity_poly.type
_entity_poly.pdbx_seq_one_letter_code
_entity_poly.pdbx_strand_id
1 'polypeptide(L)'
;MVASAGISLLFSANLNAAILEVGPGKEFARPSDAAKAAREGDVIEISAGTYLQDVAVWHAHRLVIRGVGGRPHLKADGASAEGKAIWVIKGNGVVVENIEFSGARVPDLNGAGIRMEGTGLTIRQCFFHDNEMGLLTSNNPEGDVLIEHSEFANSGAAGEYSQHKRIGHNIYIGHGRSFTLRFSYVHHARIGHNVKSRARENYILYNRIVDEQTGASSYLVDLPNGGTSYLIGNVIQKGPHADNTTLVSYAAEGESNPSHGLYIVNNTLANYRRPGTYIKNWSKTTRASIINNIFASFDDKILDGPGDLASNLISMAPGFVSVRQFDYRLTAYSRAIDAGIDAGAANGFSLVPLWHYLHSAGKEDRVKKGPIDIGAYEFVGQ
;
A
#
# COMPACT_ATOMS: atom_id res chain seq x y z
N MET A 1 -30.64 -45.63 -46.36
CA MET A 1 -29.71 -44.53 -46.01
C MET A 1 -29.47 -44.61 -44.50
N VAL A 2 -28.36 -45.20 -44.07
CA VAL A 2 -27.95 -45.23 -42.66
C VAL A 2 -26.88 -44.16 -42.52
N ALA A 3 -27.20 -43.07 -41.82
CA ALA A 3 -26.26 -41.98 -41.57
C ALA A 3 -25.27 -42.41 -40.47
N SER A 4 -23.99 -42.44 -40.84
CA SER A 4 -22.89 -42.69 -39.91
C SER A 4 -22.64 -41.42 -39.09
N ALA A 5 -22.95 -41.46 -37.79
CA ALA A 5 -22.65 -40.38 -36.87
C ALA A 5 -21.16 -40.47 -36.46
N GLY A 6 -20.35 -39.56 -37.01
CA GLY A 6 -18.96 -39.39 -36.59
C GLY A 6 -18.89 -38.88 -35.16
N ILE A 7 -18.29 -39.66 -34.27
CA ILE A 7 -17.95 -39.25 -32.90
C ILE A 7 -16.76 -38.29 -33.00
N SER A 8 -17.01 -36.99 -32.84
CA SER A 8 -15.95 -36.01 -32.60
C SER A 8 -15.42 -36.18 -31.17
N LEU A 9 -14.22 -36.76 -31.05
CA LEU A 9 -13.43 -36.73 -29.82
C LEU A 9 -12.99 -35.27 -29.55
N LEU A 10 -13.68 -34.59 -28.65
CA LEU A 10 -13.21 -33.36 -28.04
C LEU A 10 -12.06 -33.72 -27.09
N PHE A 11 -10.82 -33.52 -27.53
CA PHE A 11 -9.68 -33.49 -26.64
C PHE A 11 -9.84 -32.28 -25.71
N SER A 12 -10.27 -32.53 -24.48
CA SER A 12 -10.15 -31.57 -23.39
C SER A 12 -8.66 -31.49 -23.05
N ALA A 13 -7.96 -30.52 -23.66
CA ALA A 13 -6.63 -30.16 -23.23
C ALA A 13 -6.75 -29.64 -21.80
N ASN A 14 -6.33 -30.44 -20.82
CA ASN A 14 -6.07 -29.94 -19.48
C ASN A 14 -5.00 -28.86 -19.63
N LEU A 15 -5.39 -27.58 -19.58
CA LEU A 15 -4.50 -26.44 -19.45
C LEU A 15 -3.86 -26.53 -18.06
N ASN A 16 -2.82 -27.36 -17.93
CA ASN A 16 -1.92 -27.28 -16.80
C ASN A 16 -1.15 -25.97 -16.94
N ALA A 17 -1.22 -25.12 -15.92
CA ALA A 17 -0.36 -23.96 -15.78
C ALA A 17 1.10 -24.39 -15.95
N ALA A 18 1.81 -23.76 -16.88
CA ALA A 18 3.23 -24.00 -17.09
C ALA A 18 4.07 -23.16 -16.13
N ILE A 19 5.31 -23.60 -15.88
CA ILE A 19 6.33 -22.77 -15.25
C ILE A 19 7.25 -22.24 -16.35
N LEU A 20 7.33 -20.92 -16.51
CA LEU A 20 8.22 -20.25 -17.44
C LEU A 20 9.42 -19.74 -16.66
N GLU A 21 10.61 -20.30 -16.93
CA GLU A 21 11.84 -19.88 -16.27
C GLU A 21 12.48 -18.70 -17.00
N VAL A 22 12.82 -17.65 -16.24
CA VAL A 22 13.37 -16.40 -16.76
C VAL A 22 14.74 -16.09 -16.13
N GLY A 23 15.71 -15.71 -16.95
CA GLY A 23 17.03 -15.26 -16.53
C GLY A 23 18.17 -15.78 -17.41
N PRO A 24 19.42 -15.42 -17.10
CA PRO A 24 20.58 -15.86 -17.88
C PRO A 24 20.64 -17.40 -18.02
N GLY A 25 20.62 -17.90 -19.26
CA GLY A 25 20.67 -19.34 -19.55
C GLY A 25 19.36 -20.10 -19.32
N LYS A 26 18.25 -19.42 -19.02
CA LYS A 26 16.91 -20.01 -18.93
C LYS A 26 16.18 -19.98 -20.28
N GLU A 27 15.00 -20.62 -20.34
CA GLU A 27 14.13 -20.64 -21.53
C GLU A 27 13.87 -19.22 -22.04
N PHE A 28 13.53 -18.30 -21.14
CA PHE A 28 13.37 -16.89 -21.45
C PHE A 28 14.53 -16.09 -20.84
N ALA A 29 15.24 -15.31 -21.67
CA ALA A 29 16.33 -14.48 -21.16
C ALA A 29 15.81 -13.30 -20.30
N ARG A 30 14.61 -12.78 -20.61
CA ARG A 30 14.05 -11.57 -20.01
C ARG A 30 12.57 -11.72 -19.63
N PRO A 31 12.10 -10.99 -18.60
CA PRO A 31 10.69 -10.96 -18.23
C PRO A 31 9.78 -10.55 -19.40
N SER A 32 10.19 -9.61 -20.23
CA SER A 32 9.40 -9.19 -21.40
C SER A 32 9.22 -10.28 -22.46
N ASP A 33 10.12 -11.26 -22.55
CA ASP A 33 9.98 -12.40 -23.46
C ASP A 33 9.00 -13.43 -22.90
N ALA A 34 9.09 -13.72 -21.60
CA ALA A 34 8.09 -14.54 -20.92
C ALA A 34 6.70 -13.92 -20.97
N ALA A 35 6.58 -12.58 -20.85
CA ALA A 35 5.30 -11.89 -20.94
C ALA A 35 4.58 -12.08 -22.28
N LYS A 36 5.32 -12.22 -23.38
CA LYS A 36 4.76 -12.49 -24.72
C LYS A 36 4.30 -13.94 -24.86
N ALA A 37 4.93 -14.87 -24.14
CA ALA A 37 4.66 -16.31 -24.22
C ALA A 37 3.62 -16.80 -23.20
N ALA A 38 3.50 -16.08 -22.07
CA ALA A 38 2.67 -16.47 -20.94
C ALA A 38 1.21 -16.68 -21.35
N ARG A 39 0.63 -17.76 -20.84
CA ARG A 39 -0.78 -18.12 -20.97
C ARG A 39 -1.47 -18.01 -19.62
N GLU A 40 -2.79 -18.05 -19.67
CA GLU A 40 -3.60 -17.89 -18.48
C GLU A 40 -3.30 -18.96 -17.43
N GLY A 41 -3.04 -18.53 -16.19
CA GLY A 41 -2.72 -19.42 -15.07
C GLY A 41 -1.24 -19.76 -14.89
N ASP A 42 -0.36 -19.38 -15.83
CA ASP A 42 1.06 -19.73 -15.77
C ASP A 42 1.79 -19.11 -14.57
N VAL A 43 2.87 -19.78 -14.14
CA VAL A 43 3.82 -19.29 -13.15
C VAL A 43 5.09 -18.85 -13.86
N ILE A 44 5.53 -17.62 -13.60
CA ILE A 44 6.74 -17.05 -14.18
C ILE A 44 7.78 -16.94 -13.07
N GLU A 45 8.88 -17.69 -13.19
CA GLU A 45 9.96 -17.68 -12.21
C GLU A 45 11.15 -16.89 -12.73
N ILE A 46 11.40 -15.73 -12.12
CA ILE A 46 12.43 -14.79 -12.55
C ILE A 46 13.63 -14.93 -11.62
N SER A 47 14.74 -15.43 -12.16
CA SER A 47 15.99 -15.58 -11.43
C SER A 47 16.49 -14.22 -10.92
N ALA A 48 17.13 -14.20 -9.76
CA ALA A 48 17.77 -12.99 -9.25
C ALA A 48 18.78 -12.42 -10.25
N GLY A 49 18.80 -11.10 -10.36
CA GLY A 49 19.65 -10.37 -11.30
C GLY A 49 19.06 -9.01 -11.64
N THR A 50 19.85 -8.16 -12.29
CA THR A 50 19.39 -6.86 -12.79
C THR A 50 18.97 -6.97 -14.25
N TYR A 51 17.73 -6.61 -14.53
CA TYR A 51 17.15 -6.54 -15.87
C TYR A 51 17.07 -5.07 -16.29
N LEU A 52 18.14 -4.61 -16.96
CA LEU A 52 18.27 -3.23 -17.43
C LEU A 52 17.30 -2.93 -18.57
N GLN A 53 16.51 -1.88 -18.40
CA GLN A 53 15.58 -1.34 -19.40
C GLN A 53 14.58 -2.39 -19.93
N ASP A 54 14.34 -3.48 -19.18
CA ASP A 54 13.35 -4.48 -19.54
C ASP A 54 11.98 -4.10 -19.00
N VAL A 55 11.04 -3.92 -19.92
CA VAL A 55 9.67 -3.47 -19.63
C VAL A 55 8.70 -4.38 -20.37
N ALA A 56 7.52 -4.60 -19.79
CA ALA A 56 6.61 -5.64 -20.27
C ALA A 56 5.13 -5.24 -20.16
N VAL A 57 4.33 -5.81 -21.06
CA VAL A 57 2.87 -5.81 -20.96
C VAL A 57 2.42 -7.25 -20.70
N TRP A 58 1.76 -7.47 -19.56
CA TRP A 58 1.26 -8.79 -19.16
C TRP A 58 -0.22 -8.90 -19.52
N HIS A 59 -0.52 -9.64 -20.59
CA HIS A 59 -1.89 -9.82 -21.10
C HIS A 59 -2.62 -10.99 -20.43
N ALA A 60 -1.92 -12.08 -20.15
CA ALA A 60 -2.53 -13.28 -19.60
C ALA A 60 -3.07 -13.04 -18.18
N HIS A 61 -4.20 -13.67 -17.87
CA HIS A 61 -4.84 -13.60 -16.56
C HIS A 61 -4.28 -14.67 -15.62
N ARG A 62 -4.56 -14.51 -14.32
CA ARG A 62 -4.25 -15.48 -13.25
C ARG A 62 -2.78 -15.91 -13.20
N LEU A 63 -1.88 -15.03 -13.63
CA LEU A 63 -0.44 -15.28 -13.56
C LEU A 63 0.05 -15.18 -12.12
N VAL A 64 1.04 -16.01 -11.79
CA VAL A 64 1.92 -15.77 -10.64
C VAL A 64 3.30 -15.43 -11.18
N ILE A 65 3.79 -14.21 -10.92
CA ILE A 65 5.08 -13.73 -11.40
C ILE A 65 5.97 -13.51 -10.18
N ARG A 66 7.03 -14.31 -10.03
CA ARG A 66 7.83 -14.34 -8.79
C ARG A 66 9.33 -14.34 -9.01
N GLY A 67 10.05 -13.66 -8.11
CA GLY A 67 11.50 -13.74 -8.01
C GLY A 67 11.99 -15.01 -7.32
N VAL A 68 12.98 -15.70 -7.89
CA VAL A 68 13.61 -16.91 -7.34
C VAL A 68 15.13 -16.77 -7.23
N GLY A 69 15.73 -17.43 -6.23
CA GLY A 69 17.19 -17.36 -5.98
C GLY A 69 17.68 -15.99 -5.48
N GLY A 70 16.76 -15.12 -5.04
CA GLY A 70 17.00 -13.73 -4.65
C GLY A 70 15.91 -12.82 -5.24
N ARG A 71 16.09 -11.49 -5.16
CA ARG A 71 15.14 -10.52 -5.71
C ARG A 71 15.62 -10.02 -7.08
N PRO A 72 14.91 -10.31 -8.19
CA PRO A 72 15.18 -9.68 -9.48
C PRO A 72 14.89 -8.18 -9.42
N HIS A 73 15.78 -7.40 -10.03
CA HIS A 73 15.68 -5.95 -10.10
C HIS A 73 15.38 -5.50 -11.52
N LEU A 74 14.16 -4.99 -11.72
CA LEU A 74 13.76 -4.34 -12.96
C LEU A 74 14.15 -2.87 -12.88
N LYS A 75 15.29 -2.55 -13.49
CA LYS A 75 15.84 -1.20 -13.53
C LYS A 75 15.48 -0.56 -14.86
N ALA A 76 14.37 0.18 -14.87
CA ALA A 76 13.84 0.77 -16.09
C ALA A 76 14.74 1.84 -16.69
N ASP A 77 15.45 2.64 -15.89
CA ASP A 77 16.34 3.71 -16.38
C ASP A 77 15.65 4.60 -17.44
N GLY A 78 14.40 4.98 -17.17
CA GLY A 78 13.55 5.76 -18.08
C GLY A 78 12.79 4.94 -19.13
N ALA A 79 13.08 3.66 -19.32
CA ALA A 79 12.28 2.79 -20.19
C ALA A 79 10.87 2.58 -19.61
N SER A 80 9.89 2.43 -20.48
CA SER A 80 8.52 2.12 -20.07
C SER A 80 7.75 1.34 -21.14
N ALA A 81 6.94 0.39 -20.70
CA ALA A 81 5.93 -0.26 -21.51
C ALA A 81 4.77 0.71 -21.76
N GLU A 82 4.37 0.82 -23.03
CA GLU A 82 3.29 1.71 -23.51
C GLU A 82 3.44 3.19 -23.12
N GLY A 83 4.63 3.65 -22.75
CA GLY A 83 4.82 5.01 -22.21
C GLY A 83 4.18 5.21 -20.83
N LYS A 84 3.96 4.13 -20.05
CA LYS A 84 3.20 4.16 -18.79
C LYS A 84 3.95 3.65 -17.56
N ALA A 85 4.63 2.51 -17.65
CA ALA A 85 5.20 1.83 -16.47
C ALA A 85 6.33 0.86 -16.83
N ILE A 86 7.07 0.35 -15.85
CA ILE A 86 7.96 -0.80 -16.07
C ILE A 86 7.11 -1.98 -16.53
N TRP A 87 6.07 -2.32 -15.77
CA TRP A 87 5.09 -3.32 -16.15
C TRP A 87 3.67 -2.74 -16.27
N VAL A 88 3.02 -2.98 -17.40
CA VAL A 88 1.58 -2.76 -17.59
C VAL A 88 0.88 -4.10 -17.48
N ILE A 89 0.05 -4.28 -16.45
CA ILE A 89 -0.68 -5.53 -16.22
C ILE A 89 -2.12 -5.37 -16.71
N LYS A 90 -2.43 -5.99 -17.85
CA LYS A 90 -3.78 -6.06 -18.42
C LYS A 90 -4.54 -7.32 -17.98
N GLY A 91 -3.80 -8.35 -17.56
CA GLY A 91 -4.33 -9.57 -16.97
C GLY A 91 -5.18 -9.33 -15.72
N ASN A 92 -6.13 -10.23 -15.44
CA ASN A 92 -6.98 -10.20 -14.26
C ASN A 92 -6.39 -11.15 -13.20
N GLY A 93 -6.49 -10.80 -11.91
CA GLY A 93 -6.08 -11.69 -10.82
C GLY A 93 -4.60 -12.07 -10.85
N VAL A 94 -3.73 -11.14 -11.24
CA VAL A 94 -2.28 -11.37 -11.29
C VAL A 94 -1.67 -11.23 -9.90
N VAL A 95 -0.70 -12.08 -9.59
CA VAL A 95 0.12 -12.02 -8.38
C VAL A 95 1.56 -11.68 -8.77
N VAL A 96 2.15 -10.69 -8.09
CA VAL A 96 3.55 -10.29 -8.25
C VAL A 96 4.28 -10.44 -6.92
N GLU A 97 5.33 -11.25 -6.87
CA GLU A 97 6.00 -11.62 -5.63
C GLU A 97 7.53 -11.46 -5.70
N ASN A 98 8.13 -10.82 -4.68
CA ASN A 98 9.58 -10.72 -4.53
C ASN A 98 10.29 -10.11 -5.76
N ILE A 99 9.83 -8.95 -6.23
CA ILE A 99 10.43 -8.21 -7.36
C ILE A 99 10.73 -6.77 -6.96
N GLU A 100 11.86 -6.24 -7.42
CA GLU A 100 12.25 -4.85 -7.25
C GLU A 100 12.02 -4.04 -8.53
N PHE A 101 11.43 -2.85 -8.39
CA PHE A 101 11.06 -1.96 -9.49
C PHE A 101 11.65 -0.57 -9.27
N SER A 102 12.45 -0.07 -10.22
CA SER A 102 13.00 1.29 -10.11
C SER A 102 13.21 2.01 -11.43
N GLY A 103 13.24 3.35 -11.34
CA GLY A 103 13.66 4.22 -12.43
C GLY A 103 12.63 4.46 -13.53
N ALA A 104 11.34 4.17 -13.31
CA ALA A 104 10.29 4.50 -14.27
C ALA A 104 10.13 6.02 -14.42
N ARG A 105 10.31 6.53 -15.64
CA ARG A 105 10.10 7.92 -16.04
C ARG A 105 9.36 7.96 -17.36
N VAL A 106 8.31 8.77 -17.47
CA VAL A 106 7.55 8.92 -18.72
C VAL A 106 7.26 10.40 -18.99
N PRO A 107 7.04 10.83 -20.24
CA PRO A 107 6.76 12.25 -20.56
C PRO A 107 5.57 12.82 -19.78
N ASP A 108 4.64 11.93 -19.44
CA ASP A 108 3.45 12.20 -18.67
C ASP A 108 3.69 12.32 -17.16
N LEU A 109 4.94 12.25 -16.66
CA LEU A 109 5.27 12.42 -15.24
C LEU A 109 4.35 11.59 -14.32
N ASN A 110 4.14 10.32 -14.67
CA ASN A 110 3.36 9.36 -13.88
C ASN A 110 3.82 7.90 -14.13
N GLY A 111 5.08 7.75 -14.54
CA GLY A 111 5.72 6.49 -14.87
C GLY A 111 5.75 5.56 -13.67
N ALA A 112 5.01 4.46 -13.74
CA ALA A 112 4.83 3.58 -12.60
C ALA A 112 5.82 2.40 -12.58
N GLY A 113 6.14 1.88 -11.39
CA GLY A 113 6.69 0.53 -11.28
C GLY A 113 5.74 -0.49 -11.90
N ILE A 114 4.48 -0.45 -11.47
CA ILE A 114 3.37 -1.19 -12.10
C ILE A 114 2.22 -0.24 -12.43
N ARG A 115 1.71 -0.32 -13.67
CA ARG A 115 0.40 0.18 -14.06
C ARG A 115 -0.57 -0.99 -14.18
N MET A 116 -1.56 -1.06 -13.27
CA MET A 116 -2.61 -2.09 -13.32
C MET A 116 -3.80 -1.61 -14.15
N GLU A 117 -4.14 -2.33 -15.22
CA GLU A 117 -5.30 -2.06 -16.08
C GLU A 117 -6.36 -3.17 -16.04
N GLY A 118 -6.00 -4.39 -15.61
CA GLY A 118 -6.94 -5.48 -15.42
C GLY A 118 -7.73 -5.40 -14.10
N THR A 119 -8.41 -6.50 -13.78
CA THR A 119 -9.24 -6.65 -12.57
C THR A 119 -8.47 -7.42 -11.49
N GLY A 120 -8.08 -6.71 -10.44
CA GLY A 120 -7.48 -7.27 -9.24
C GLY A 120 -5.99 -7.60 -9.35
N LEU A 121 -5.24 -7.26 -8.30
CA LEU A 121 -3.78 -7.41 -8.23
C LEU A 121 -3.35 -7.75 -6.82
N THR A 122 -2.44 -8.72 -6.69
CA THR A 122 -1.76 -9.00 -5.43
C THR A 122 -0.27 -8.71 -5.56
N ILE A 123 0.28 -7.91 -4.65
CA ILE A 123 1.71 -7.59 -4.55
C ILE A 123 2.22 -8.09 -3.20
N ARG A 124 3.28 -8.91 -3.21
CA ARG A 124 3.88 -9.46 -1.99
C ARG A 124 5.40 -9.36 -2.02
N GLN A 125 6.03 -8.96 -0.91
CA GLN A 125 7.50 -8.99 -0.79
C GLN A 125 8.26 -8.17 -1.85
N CYS A 126 7.58 -7.23 -2.50
CA CYS A 126 8.15 -6.41 -3.56
C CYS A 126 8.74 -5.11 -3.01
N PHE A 127 9.64 -4.52 -3.79
CA PHE A 127 10.24 -3.23 -3.47
C PHE A 127 10.10 -2.27 -4.64
N PHE A 128 9.44 -1.13 -4.43
CA PHE A 128 9.26 -0.10 -5.43
C PHE A 128 9.99 1.15 -4.97
N HIS A 129 10.96 1.62 -5.74
CA HIS A 129 11.68 2.84 -5.37
C HIS A 129 12.12 3.69 -6.55
N ASP A 130 12.26 4.99 -6.32
CA ASP A 130 12.77 5.94 -7.31
C ASP A 130 12.03 5.92 -8.65
N ASN A 131 10.74 5.59 -8.63
CA ASN A 131 9.82 5.71 -9.76
C ASN A 131 9.09 7.07 -9.71
N GLU A 132 8.44 7.49 -10.78
CA GLU A 132 7.50 8.62 -10.70
C GLU A 132 6.26 8.22 -9.87
N MET A 133 5.80 6.99 -10.06
CA MET A 133 4.79 6.32 -9.23
C MET A 133 5.30 4.93 -8.81
N GLY A 134 5.07 4.49 -7.57
CA GLY A 134 5.36 3.09 -7.22
C GLY A 134 4.34 2.15 -7.88
N LEU A 135 3.07 2.29 -7.48
CA LEU A 135 1.92 1.62 -8.09
C LEU A 135 0.89 2.65 -8.57
N LEU A 136 0.34 2.43 -9.76
CA LEU A 136 -0.80 3.17 -10.28
C LEU A 136 -1.83 2.22 -10.89
N THR A 137 -3.06 2.23 -10.38
CA THR A 137 -4.14 1.38 -10.91
C THR A 137 -5.17 2.20 -11.68
N SER A 138 -5.79 1.59 -12.68
CA SER A 138 -6.95 2.12 -13.40
C SER A 138 -8.22 2.06 -12.55
N ASN A 139 -9.28 2.72 -13.01
CA ASN A 139 -10.60 2.63 -12.38
C ASN A 139 -11.28 1.33 -12.82
N ASN A 140 -11.52 0.42 -11.88
CA ASN A 140 -12.25 -0.82 -12.10
C ASN A 140 -13.06 -1.17 -10.85
N PRO A 141 -14.39 -0.95 -10.83
CA PRO A 141 -15.22 -1.11 -9.64
C PRO A 141 -15.28 -2.54 -9.08
N GLU A 142 -14.85 -3.54 -9.85
CA GLU A 142 -14.79 -4.95 -9.45
C GLU A 142 -13.39 -5.39 -8.95
N GLY A 143 -12.39 -4.51 -9.05
CA GLY A 143 -11.00 -4.82 -8.71
C GLY A 143 -10.75 -4.80 -7.21
N ASP A 144 -10.08 -5.85 -6.71
CA ASP A 144 -9.48 -5.90 -5.38
C ASP A 144 -7.96 -5.82 -5.47
N VAL A 145 -7.35 -4.94 -4.68
CA VAL A 145 -5.89 -4.83 -4.60
C VAL A 145 -5.42 -5.23 -3.22
N LEU A 146 -4.52 -6.22 -3.15
CA LEU A 146 -3.81 -6.62 -1.93
C LEU A 146 -2.33 -6.29 -2.06
N ILE A 147 -1.81 -5.53 -1.11
CA ILE A 147 -0.38 -5.29 -0.93
C ILE A 147 0.01 -5.77 0.45
N GLU A 148 0.98 -6.70 0.52
CA GLU A 148 1.53 -7.14 1.79
C GLU A 148 3.03 -7.36 1.79
N HIS A 149 3.65 -7.21 2.96
CA HIS A 149 5.08 -7.45 3.14
C HIS A 149 5.97 -6.69 2.14
N SER A 150 5.53 -5.53 1.66
CA SER A 150 6.18 -4.81 0.56
C SER A 150 6.69 -3.44 1.00
N GLU A 151 7.65 -2.91 0.26
CA GLU A 151 8.26 -1.61 0.51
C GLU A 151 8.05 -0.68 -0.69
N PHE A 152 7.67 0.57 -0.41
CA PHE A 152 7.47 1.62 -1.39
C PHE A 152 8.19 2.89 -0.94
N ALA A 153 9.13 3.36 -1.73
CA ALA A 153 10.04 4.43 -1.34
C ALA A 153 10.21 5.49 -2.43
N ASN A 154 10.47 6.74 -2.04
CA ASN A 154 11.10 7.74 -2.91
C ASN A 154 10.39 8.02 -4.24
N SER A 155 9.07 7.80 -4.35
CA SER A 155 8.34 8.11 -5.59
C SER A 155 8.20 9.61 -5.81
N GLY A 156 8.25 10.02 -7.07
CA GLY A 156 8.26 11.42 -7.53
C GLY A 156 9.61 11.80 -8.13
N ALA A 157 9.62 12.45 -9.29
CA ALA A 157 10.86 12.92 -9.89
C ALA A 157 11.39 14.16 -9.13
N ALA A 158 12.70 14.20 -8.91
CA ALA A 158 13.36 15.38 -8.36
C ALA A 158 13.23 16.55 -9.35
N GLY A 159 12.86 17.74 -8.86
CA GLY A 159 12.99 19.00 -9.60
C GLY A 159 11.83 19.40 -10.53
N GLU A 160 11.21 18.48 -11.28
CA GLU A 160 10.29 18.86 -12.38
C GLU A 160 8.79 18.92 -12.01
N TYR A 161 8.38 18.27 -10.93
CA TYR A 161 6.98 18.14 -10.56
C TYR A 161 6.33 19.45 -10.09
N SER A 162 7.09 20.33 -9.42
CA SER A 162 6.59 21.60 -8.89
C SER A 162 6.14 22.57 -9.99
N GLN A 163 6.62 22.40 -11.23
CA GLN A 163 6.26 23.26 -12.36
C GLN A 163 5.06 22.74 -13.18
N HIS A 164 4.77 21.44 -13.14
CA HIS A 164 3.82 20.79 -14.05
C HIS A 164 2.48 20.38 -13.43
N LYS A 165 2.22 20.66 -12.15
CA LYS A 165 0.98 20.32 -11.40
C LYS A 165 0.62 18.83 -11.35
N ARG A 166 1.45 17.94 -11.89
CA ARG A 166 1.32 16.49 -11.70
C ARG A 166 1.97 16.16 -10.35
N ILE A 167 1.63 15.01 -9.77
CA ILE A 167 2.13 14.57 -8.46
C ILE A 167 2.52 13.10 -8.56
N GLY A 168 3.71 12.74 -8.05
CA GLY A 168 4.12 11.36 -7.86
C GLY A 168 3.51 10.78 -6.59
N HIS A 169 3.22 9.48 -6.57
CA HIS A 169 2.71 8.79 -5.39
C HIS A 169 3.47 7.47 -5.21
N ASN A 170 3.73 7.08 -3.96
CA ASN A 170 4.23 5.74 -3.70
C ASN A 170 3.15 4.70 -4.09
N ILE A 171 1.91 4.88 -3.63
CA ILE A 171 0.78 4.04 -3.99
C ILE A 171 -0.41 4.89 -4.43
N TYR A 172 -0.95 4.62 -5.61
CA TYR A 172 -2.21 5.20 -6.11
C TYR A 172 -3.19 4.10 -6.54
N ILE A 173 -4.28 3.97 -5.79
CA ILE A 173 -5.40 3.10 -6.12
C ILE A 173 -6.55 3.93 -6.72
N GLY A 174 -6.95 3.59 -7.95
CA GLY A 174 -8.13 4.13 -8.62
C GLY A 174 -9.42 3.64 -7.98
N HIS A 175 -10.55 3.91 -8.62
CA HIS A 175 -11.83 3.38 -8.13
C HIS A 175 -11.81 1.84 -8.20
N GLY A 176 -12.13 1.20 -7.07
CA GLY A 176 -12.05 -0.25 -6.90
C GLY A 176 -13.06 -0.77 -5.89
N ARG A 177 -13.25 -2.09 -5.85
CA ARG A 177 -14.06 -2.75 -4.83
C ARG A 177 -13.38 -2.63 -3.47
N SER A 178 -12.16 -3.14 -3.36
CA SER A 178 -11.39 -3.08 -2.11
C SER A 178 -9.90 -2.82 -2.33
N PHE A 179 -9.28 -2.21 -1.32
CA PHE A 179 -7.83 -2.08 -1.20
C PHE A 179 -7.38 -2.52 0.19
N THR A 180 -6.47 -3.48 0.25
CA THR A 180 -5.80 -3.90 1.48
C THR A 180 -4.31 -3.62 1.38
N LEU A 181 -3.80 -2.86 2.36
CA LEU A 181 -2.36 -2.65 2.59
C LEU A 181 -2.03 -3.15 3.98
N ARG A 182 -1.14 -4.14 4.08
CA ARG A 182 -0.73 -4.68 5.39
C ARG A 182 0.74 -5.04 5.49
N PHE A 183 1.29 -4.94 6.70
CA PHE A 183 2.67 -5.38 7.01
C PHE A 183 3.72 -4.74 6.08
N SER A 184 3.45 -3.52 5.60
CA SER A 184 4.22 -2.88 4.54
C SER A 184 4.87 -1.58 5.02
N TYR A 185 5.92 -1.17 4.34
CA TYR A 185 6.68 0.05 4.62
C TYR A 185 6.57 1.02 3.46
N VAL A 186 5.89 2.13 3.68
CA VAL A 186 5.64 3.14 2.66
C VAL A 186 6.25 4.44 3.13
N HIS A 187 7.29 4.91 2.44
CA HIS A 187 8.07 6.02 2.95
C HIS A 187 8.65 6.98 1.93
N HIS A 188 8.99 8.17 2.41
CA HIS A 188 9.76 9.14 1.66
C HIS A 188 9.18 9.51 0.29
N ALA A 189 7.86 9.57 0.12
CA ALA A 189 7.31 10.19 -1.08
C ALA A 189 7.89 11.61 -1.23
N ARG A 190 8.42 11.93 -2.41
CA ARG A 190 9.11 13.21 -2.68
C ARG A 190 8.16 14.35 -3.01
N ILE A 191 6.94 13.99 -3.41
CA ILE A 191 5.79 14.86 -3.62
C ILE A 191 4.54 13.96 -3.52
N GLY A 192 3.34 14.53 -3.60
CA GLY A 192 2.10 13.77 -3.68
C GLY A 192 1.84 12.99 -2.40
N HIS A 193 1.53 11.70 -2.44
CA HIS A 193 1.10 10.97 -1.24
C HIS A 193 1.88 9.66 -1.07
N ASN A 194 2.05 9.23 0.17
CA ASN A 194 2.51 7.87 0.43
C ASN A 194 1.44 6.87 -0.04
N VAL A 195 0.20 7.05 0.39
CA VAL A 195 -0.93 6.19 0.00
C VAL A 195 -2.12 7.06 -0.43
N LYS A 196 -2.63 6.85 -1.65
CA LYS A 196 -3.90 7.39 -2.14
C LYS A 196 -4.80 6.25 -2.58
N SER A 197 -6.05 6.22 -2.13
CA SER A 197 -7.00 5.19 -2.57
C SER A 197 -8.42 5.72 -2.80
N ARG A 198 -9.01 5.35 -3.94
CA ARG A 198 -10.41 5.60 -4.27
C ARG A 198 -11.29 4.36 -4.16
N ALA A 199 -10.77 3.26 -3.60
CA ALA A 199 -11.53 2.04 -3.41
C ALA A 199 -12.71 2.28 -2.43
N ARG A 200 -13.81 1.52 -2.62
CA ARG A 200 -15.01 1.61 -1.77
C ARG A 200 -14.73 1.11 -0.35
N GLU A 201 -13.90 0.08 -0.24
CA GLU A 201 -13.42 -0.46 1.04
C GLU A 201 -11.90 -0.36 1.13
N ASN A 202 -11.38 0.13 2.26
CA ASN A 202 -9.96 0.32 2.48
C ASN A 202 -9.55 -0.32 3.81
N TYR A 203 -8.60 -1.24 3.76
CA TYR A 203 -8.03 -1.93 4.91
C TYR A 203 -6.54 -1.58 4.99
N ILE A 204 -6.21 -0.54 5.73
CA ILE A 204 -4.84 -0.07 5.95
C ILE A 204 -4.42 -0.55 7.34
N LEU A 205 -3.77 -1.71 7.39
CA LEU A 205 -3.61 -2.49 8.61
C LEU A 205 -2.14 -2.79 8.92
N TYR A 206 -1.65 -2.42 10.10
CA TYR A 206 -0.32 -2.83 10.59
C TYR A 206 0.83 -2.46 9.64
N ASN A 207 0.84 -1.21 9.18
CA ASN A 207 1.89 -0.68 8.30
C ASN A 207 2.76 0.36 9.02
N ARG A 208 3.90 0.65 8.42
CA ARG A 208 4.67 1.86 8.70
C ARG A 208 4.59 2.80 7.50
N ILE A 209 3.89 3.92 7.67
CA ILE A 209 3.63 4.92 6.61
C ILE A 209 4.21 6.25 7.07
N VAL A 210 5.40 6.59 6.59
CA VAL A 210 6.23 7.64 7.22
C VAL A 210 6.99 8.49 6.21
N ASP A 211 7.14 9.77 6.46
CA ASP A 211 8.07 10.60 5.66
C ASP A 211 9.51 10.46 6.14
N GLU A 212 9.70 10.04 7.39
CA GLU A 212 10.96 10.13 8.11
C GLU A 212 11.55 11.56 8.07
N GLN A 213 12.87 11.67 7.90
CA GLN A 213 13.57 12.94 7.96
C GLN A 213 13.44 13.75 6.67
N THR A 214 13.42 13.10 5.51
CA THR A 214 13.56 13.76 4.19
C THR A 214 12.34 13.61 3.29
N GLY A 215 11.38 12.76 3.63
CA GLY A 215 10.12 12.65 2.91
C GLY A 215 9.33 13.95 2.92
N ALA A 216 8.67 14.21 1.79
CA ALA A 216 7.97 15.45 1.51
C ALA A 216 6.54 15.18 1.03
N SER A 217 5.92 14.09 1.49
CA SER A 217 4.53 13.82 1.09
C SER A 217 3.62 15.00 1.44
N SER A 218 2.58 15.21 0.65
CA SER A 218 1.41 16.00 0.99
C SER A 218 0.63 15.26 2.09
N TYR A 219 -0.23 14.29 1.76
CA TYR A 219 -0.83 13.40 2.76
C TYR A 219 -0.04 12.09 2.88
N LEU A 220 0.01 11.51 4.09
CA LEU A 220 0.51 10.14 4.29
C LEU A 220 -0.52 9.14 3.78
N VAL A 221 -1.79 9.37 4.12
CA VAL A 221 -2.93 8.58 3.65
C VAL A 221 -4.01 9.54 3.15
N ASP A 222 -4.41 9.37 1.89
CA ASP A 222 -5.52 10.10 1.29
C ASP A 222 -6.60 9.14 0.78
N LEU A 223 -7.81 9.34 1.28
CA LEU A 223 -9.02 8.61 0.93
C LEU A 223 -10.02 9.59 0.31
N PRO A 224 -9.70 10.14 -0.88
CA PRO A 224 -10.32 11.35 -1.39
C PRO A 224 -11.82 11.20 -1.68
N ASN A 225 -12.29 9.98 -1.98
CA ASN A 225 -13.69 9.72 -2.29
C ASN A 225 -14.53 9.18 -1.11
N GLY A 226 -13.92 9.15 0.08
CA GLY A 226 -14.47 8.44 1.22
C GLY A 226 -14.53 6.92 0.97
N GLY A 227 -15.50 6.25 1.58
CA GLY A 227 -15.62 4.78 1.55
C GLY A 227 -15.50 4.20 2.96
N THR A 228 -15.81 2.92 3.11
CA THR A 228 -15.59 2.25 4.41
C THR A 228 -14.10 1.98 4.58
N SER A 229 -13.49 2.58 5.59
CA SER A 229 -12.04 2.64 5.74
C SER A 229 -11.60 2.32 7.16
N TYR A 230 -10.73 1.32 7.27
CA TYR A 230 -10.14 0.84 8.51
C TYR A 230 -8.64 1.17 8.50
N LEU A 231 -8.22 2.07 9.37
CA LEU A 231 -6.82 2.34 9.67
C LEU A 231 -6.55 1.75 11.04
N ILE A 232 -5.92 0.57 11.09
CA ILE A 232 -5.73 -0.18 12.34
C ILE A 232 -4.27 -0.56 12.54
N GLY A 233 -3.72 -0.29 13.73
CA GLY A 233 -2.40 -0.79 14.11
C GLY A 233 -1.23 -0.18 13.34
N ASN A 234 -1.41 0.97 12.67
CA ASN A 234 -0.36 1.57 11.85
C ASN A 234 0.53 2.51 12.65
N VAL A 235 1.80 2.59 12.25
CA VAL A 235 2.68 3.72 12.57
C VAL A 235 2.61 4.72 11.43
N ILE A 236 2.19 5.94 11.74
CA ILE A 236 1.99 7.02 10.76
C ILE A 236 2.82 8.23 11.20
N GLN A 237 3.79 8.69 10.40
CA GLN A 237 4.63 9.82 10.79
C GLN A 237 4.81 10.85 9.68
N LYS A 238 4.48 12.10 9.99
CA LYS A 238 4.67 13.26 9.10
C LYS A 238 6.03 13.90 9.31
N GLY A 239 6.77 14.07 8.22
CA GLY A 239 8.12 14.63 8.21
C GLY A 239 8.10 16.15 8.19
N PRO A 240 9.19 16.80 8.61
CA PRO A 240 9.27 18.26 8.67
C PRO A 240 9.24 18.94 7.29
N HIS A 241 9.58 18.21 6.22
CA HIS A 241 9.60 18.71 4.84
C HIS A 241 8.31 18.45 4.04
N ALA A 242 7.29 17.96 4.72
CA ALA A 242 5.98 17.73 4.12
C ALA A 242 5.37 18.97 3.45
N ASP A 243 4.85 18.79 2.23
CA ASP A 243 4.16 19.84 1.47
C ASP A 243 2.84 20.28 2.13
N ASN A 244 2.12 19.34 2.74
CA ASN A 244 0.85 19.56 3.45
C ASN A 244 1.01 19.22 4.94
N THR A 245 0.25 19.90 5.78
CA THR A 245 0.30 19.75 7.24
C THR A 245 -0.68 18.69 7.77
N THR A 246 -1.47 18.08 6.89
CA THR A 246 -2.43 17.02 7.26
C THR A 246 -1.82 15.63 7.07
N LEU A 247 -2.06 14.70 8.01
CA LEU A 247 -1.55 13.33 7.91
C LEU A 247 -2.51 12.42 7.14
N VAL A 248 -3.74 12.32 7.64
CA VAL A 248 -4.81 11.49 7.07
C VAL A 248 -5.93 12.38 6.56
N SER A 249 -6.26 12.25 5.28
CA SER A 249 -7.32 12.98 4.60
C SER A 249 -8.43 12.02 4.18
N TYR A 250 -9.68 12.37 4.47
CA TYR A 250 -10.86 11.59 4.09
C TYR A 250 -11.92 12.47 3.41
N ALA A 251 -12.44 11.98 2.28
CA ALA A 251 -13.48 12.63 1.46
C ALA A 251 -13.11 14.01 0.88
N ALA A 252 -11.82 14.33 0.72
CA ALA A 252 -11.37 15.65 0.24
C ALA A 252 -11.80 15.98 -1.19
N GLU A 253 -12.04 14.99 -2.04
CA GLU A 253 -12.54 15.15 -3.43
C GLU A 253 -14.05 14.81 -3.53
N GLY A 254 -14.74 14.74 -2.39
CA GLY A 254 -16.17 14.46 -2.29
C GLY A 254 -16.49 13.02 -1.89
N GLU A 255 -17.51 12.86 -1.05
CA GLU A 255 -17.96 11.57 -0.53
C GLU A 255 -18.85 10.83 -1.56
N SER A 256 -18.22 10.34 -2.64
CA SER A 256 -18.94 9.70 -3.76
C SER A 256 -19.01 8.17 -3.67
N ASN A 257 -18.23 7.52 -2.80
CA ASN A 257 -18.35 6.08 -2.56
C ASN A 257 -19.66 5.77 -1.80
N PRO A 258 -20.35 4.64 -2.09
CA PRO A 258 -21.73 4.39 -1.64
C PRO A 258 -21.87 4.00 -0.16
N SER A 259 -20.78 3.56 0.47
CA SER A 259 -20.76 3.12 1.88
C SER A 259 -19.79 3.98 2.65
N HIS A 260 -20.09 4.25 3.91
CA HIS A 260 -19.28 5.15 4.69
C HIS A 260 -19.03 4.66 6.11
N GLY A 261 -17.76 4.74 6.51
CA GLY A 261 -17.31 4.48 7.87
C GLY A 261 -15.82 4.77 7.92
N LEU A 262 -15.37 5.58 8.87
CA LEU A 262 -13.95 5.88 9.06
C LEU A 262 -13.55 5.42 10.45
N TYR A 263 -12.80 4.33 10.53
CA TYR A 263 -12.35 3.72 11.78
C TYR A 263 -10.85 3.86 11.88
N ILE A 264 -10.37 4.60 12.88
CA ILE A 264 -8.96 4.87 13.11
C ILE A 264 -8.66 4.34 14.51
N VAL A 265 -8.11 3.12 14.57
CA VAL A 265 -8.04 2.36 15.82
C VAL A 265 -6.61 1.88 16.10
N ASN A 266 -6.12 2.08 17.32
CA ASN A 266 -4.82 1.55 17.74
C ASN A 266 -3.65 1.95 16.82
N ASN A 267 -3.65 3.17 16.28
CA ASN A 267 -2.52 3.69 15.50
C ASN A 267 -1.59 4.52 16.40
N THR A 268 -0.31 4.60 16.03
CA THR A 268 0.62 5.57 16.58
C THR A 268 0.90 6.63 15.51
N LEU A 269 0.46 7.85 15.75
CA LEU A 269 0.62 8.98 14.84
C LEU A 269 1.59 10.00 15.43
N ALA A 270 2.60 10.40 14.67
CA ALA A 270 3.56 11.45 15.05
C ALA A 270 3.65 12.55 14.00
N ASN A 271 3.59 13.82 14.43
CA ASN A 271 3.66 14.95 13.53
C ASN A 271 4.86 15.87 13.83
N TYR A 272 5.72 16.05 12.83
CA TYR A 272 6.85 16.96 12.86
C TYR A 272 6.72 18.12 11.86
N ARG A 273 5.58 18.23 11.14
CA ARG A 273 5.23 19.37 10.28
C ARG A 273 4.19 20.25 10.99
N ARG A 274 4.62 21.42 11.47
CA ARG A 274 3.77 22.26 12.34
C ARG A 274 3.39 23.63 11.78
N PRO A 275 2.24 24.20 12.23
CA PRO A 275 1.15 23.48 12.92
C PRO A 275 0.45 22.50 11.95
N GLY A 276 -0.10 21.40 12.46
CA GLY A 276 -0.70 20.35 11.64
C GLY A 276 -2.05 19.82 12.13
N THR A 277 -2.63 18.96 11.28
CA THR A 277 -3.89 18.26 11.51
C THR A 277 -3.66 16.77 11.35
N TYR A 278 -3.90 15.97 12.39
CA TYR A 278 -3.75 14.51 12.28
C TYR A 278 -4.76 13.92 11.30
N ILE A 279 -6.03 14.24 11.49
CA ILE A 279 -7.12 13.69 10.68
C ILE A 279 -7.99 14.82 10.19
N LYS A 280 -8.09 14.97 8.87
CA LYS A 280 -9.03 15.88 8.24
C LYS A 280 -10.13 15.08 7.56
N ASN A 281 -11.32 15.15 8.15
CA ASN A 281 -12.53 14.53 7.65
C ASN A 281 -13.40 15.59 6.97
N TRP A 282 -13.36 15.61 5.64
CA TRP A 282 -14.16 16.54 4.83
C TRP A 282 -15.61 16.10 4.65
N SER A 283 -15.96 14.91 5.12
CA SER A 283 -17.32 14.40 5.05
C SER A 283 -18.29 15.28 5.83
N LYS A 284 -19.53 15.35 5.32
CA LYS A 284 -20.65 15.98 6.02
C LYS A 284 -21.52 14.96 6.76
N THR A 285 -21.38 13.67 6.46
CA THR A 285 -22.29 12.62 6.95
C THR A 285 -21.56 11.52 7.74
N THR A 286 -20.34 11.19 7.33
CA THR A 286 -19.54 10.13 7.93
C THR A 286 -18.74 10.66 9.09
N ARG A 287 -19.06 10.14 10.27
CA ARG A 287 -18.29 10.40 11.50
C ARG A 287 -17.09 9.45 11.58
N ALA A 288 -15.93 9.97 11.95
CA ALA A 288 -14.77 9.15 12.28
C ALA A 288 -14.92 8.54 13.68
N SER A 289 -14.64 7.24 13.84
CA SER A 289 -14.44 6.60 15.14
C SER A 289 -12.94 6.50 15.41
N ILE A 290 -12.44 7.28 16.36
CA ILE A 290 -11.02 7.42 16.66
C ILE A 290 -10.75 6.86 18.04
N ILE A 291 -10.24 5.62 18.12
CA ILE A 291 -10.18 4.84 19.37
C ILE A 291 -8.76 4.33 19.63
N ASN A 292 -8.28 4.41 20.87
CA ASN A 292 -6.99 3.83 21.28
C ASN A 292 -5.77 4.29 20.46
N ASN A 293 -5.76 5.48 19.89
CA ASN A 293 -4.59 5.98 19.15
C ASN A 293 -3.65 6.76 20.05
N ILE A 294 -2.36 6.71 19.74
CA ILE A 294 -1.38 7.66 20.28
C ILE A 294 -1.23 8.81 19.28
N PHE A 295 -1.45 10.03 19.73
CA PHE A 295 -1.14 11.26 19.00
C PHE A 295 0.06 11.92 19.67
N ALA A 296 1.25 11.75 19.08
CA ALA A 296 2.50 12.32 19.56
C ALA A 296 2.58 13.82 19.17
N SER A 297 1.74 14.63 19.80
CA SER A 297 1.45 16.02 19.43
C SER A 297 2.09 17.04 20.38
N PHE A 298 2.32 18.24 19.84
CA PHE A 298 2.31 19.50 20.58
C PHE A 298 1.31 20.41 19.84
N ASP A 299 0.20 20.81 20.47
CA ASP A 299 -0.82 21.76 19.98
C ASP A 299 -1.45 21.52 18.59
N ASP A 300 -1.17 20.39 17.92
CA ASP A 300 -1.79 20.05 16.64
C ASP A 300 -3.26 19.63 16.80
N LYS A 301 -4.07 19.92 15.78
CA LYS A 301 -5.48 19.51 15.76
C LYS A 301 -5.58 18.01 15.53
N ILE A 302 -6.20 17.28 16.47
CA ILE A 302 -6.38 15.82 16.32
C ILE A 302 -7.37 15.49 15.21
N LEU A 303 -8.53 16.15 15.21
CA LEU A 303 -9.60 15.94 14.23
C LEU A 303 -10.12 17.29 13.73
N ASP A 304 -10.16 17.45 12.41
CA ASP A 304 -10.89 18.51 11.71
C ASP A 304 -12.03 17.90 10.91
N GLY A 305 -13.27 18.00 11.42
CA GLY A 305 -14.45 17.38 10.83
C GLY A 305 -15.23 16.50 11.80
N PRO A 306 -16.26 15.79 11.33
CA PRO A 306 -17.13 14.99 12.19
C PRO A 306 -16.44 13.72 12.69
N GLY A 307 -16.59 13.43 13.97
CA GLY A 307 -16.08 12.20 14.58
C GLY A 307 -16.11 12.23 16.10
N ASP A 308 -15.81 11.08 16.68
CA ASP A 308 -15.83 10.78 18.10
C ASP A 308 -14.48 10.17 18.51
N LEU A 309 -13.94 10.65 19.64
CA LEU A 309 -12.67 10.21 20.19
C LEU A 309 -12.92 9.43 21.48
N ALA A 310 -12.31 8.24 21.62
CA ALA A 310 -12.35 7.46 22.85
C ALA A 310 -10.99 6.84 23.18
N SER A 311 -10.58 6.89 24.44
CA SER A 311 -9.32 6.29 24.95
C SER A 311 -8.08 6.54 24.11
N ASN A 312 -7.92 7.75 23.55
CA ASN A 312 -6.70 8.13 22.84
C ASN A 312 -5.69 8.75 23.81
N LEU A 313 -4.40 8.49 23.60
CA LEU A 313 -3.31 9.15 24.32
C LEU A 313 -2.78 10.32 23.49
N ILE A 314 -2.97 11.54 23.97
CA ILE A 314 -2.37 12.75 23.39
C ILE A 314 -1.22 13.15 24.31
N SER A 315 0.02 13.08 23.81
CA SER A 315 1.20 13.35 24.63
C SER A 315 2.42 13.74 23.80
N MET A 316 3.21 14.68 24.32
CA MET A 316 4.50 15.07 23.75
C MET A 316 5.60 14.04 24.01
N ALA A 317 5.41 13.22 25.04
CA ALA A 317 6.32 12.14 25.44
C ALA A 317 5.49 10.88 25.77
N PRO A 318 5.01 10.14 24.77
CA PRO A 318 4.21 8.93 25.01
C PRO A 318 5.01 7.77 25.63
N GLY A 319 6.33 7.91 25.77
CA GLY A 319 7.22 6.87 26.28
C GLY A 319 7.66 5.86 25.22
N PHE A 320 8.06 6.34 24.04
CA PHE A 320 8.58 5.50 22.96
C PHE A 320 10.05 5.11 23.16
N VAL A 321 10.47 3.98 22.59
CA VAL A 321 11.86 3.49 22.63
C VAL A 321 12.83 4.50 22.01
N SER A 322 12.56 4.98 20.78
CA SER A 322 13.44 5.97 20.13
C SER A 322 12.76 6.69 18.97
N VAL A 323 12.22 7.88 19.23
CA VAL A 323 11.65 8.73 18.17
C VAL A 323 12.67 9.14 17.11
N ARG A 324 13.94 9.33 17.48
CA ARG A 324 15.03 9.69 16.54
C ARG A 324 15.32 8.58 15.53
N GLN A 325 15.10 7.33 15.92
CA GLN A 325 15.25 6.16 15.04
C GLN A 325 13.91 5.69 14.48
N PHE A 326 12.84 6.48 14.66
CA PHE A 326 11.48 6.14 14.26
C PHE A 326 10.99 4.80 14.85
N ASP A 327 11.49 4.45 16.04
CA ASP A 327 11.05 3.31 16.84
C ASP A 327 9.99 3.76 17.84
N TYR A 328 8.73 3.52 17.46
CA TYR A 328 7.53 3.91 18.19
C TYR A 328 6.99 2.80 19.10
N ARG A 329 7.77 1.75 19.37
CA ARG A 329 7.42 0.76 20.40
C ARG A 329 7.39 1.43 21.77
N LEU A 330 6.58 0.89 22.67
CA LEU A 330 6.41 1.42 24.03
C LEU A 330 7.57 1.02 24.93
N THR A 331 7.95 1.91 25.84
CA THR A 331 8.80 1.60 27.01
C THR A 331 7.92 1.29 28.22
N ALA A 332 8.50 0.70 29.27
CA ALA A 332 7.81 0.39 30.52
C ALA A 332 7.20 1.61 31.24
N TYR A 333 7.59 2.83 30.87
CA TYR A 333 7.08 4.07 31.46
C TYR A 333 5.92 4.68 30.67
N SER A 334 5.48 4.03 29.58
CA SER A 334 4.41 4.56 28.75
C SER A 334 3.06 4.51 29.46
N ARG A 335 2.34 5.64 29.42
CA ARG A 335 0.94 5.74 29.88
C ARG A 335 -0.05 5.07 28.92
N ALA A 336 0.42 4.54 27.79
CA ALA A 336 -0.41 3.80 26.85
C ALA A 336 -0.69 2.36 27.29
N ILE A 337 0.15 1.83 28.19
CA ILE A 337 0.07 0.45 28.67
C ILE A 337 -1.23 0.25 29.45
N ASP A 338 -1.98 -0.79 29.12
CA ASP A 338 -3.26 -1.21 29.71
C ASP A 338 -4.35 -0.11 29.74
N ALA A 339 -4.21 0.93 28.92
CA ALA A 339 -5.07 2.11 28.97
C ALA A 339 -6.16 2.15 27.88
N GLY A 340 -6.15 1.18 26.95
CA GLY A 340 -7.11 1.09 25.86
C GLY A 340 -8.39 0.36 26.24
N ILE A 341 -9.40 0.53 25.39
CA ILE A 341 -10.72 -0.13 25.52
C ILE A 341 -10.93 -1.12 24.36
N ASP A 342 -11.87 -2.05 24.52
CA ASP A 342 -12.31 -2.88 23.38
C ASP A 342 -13.03 -2.00 22.36
N ALA A 343 -12.47 -1.90 21.15
CA ALA A 343 -13.05 -1.14 20.05
C ALA A 343 -14.21 -1.89 19.35
N GLY A 344 -14.40 -3.18 19.66
CA GLY A 344 -15.48 -4.00 19.10
C GLY A 344 -15.30 -4.29 17.62
N ALA A 345 -16.41 -4.21 16.87
CA ALA A 345 -16.46 -4.46 15.44
C ALA A 345 -17.37 -3.45 14.74
N ALA A 346 -17.12 -3.21 13.46
CA ALA A 346 -17.97 -2.38 12.62
C ALA A 346 -18.13 -3.02 11.24
N ASN A 347 -19.36 -3.00 10.70
CA ASN A 347 -19.72 -3.60 9.41
C ASN A 347 -19.22 -5.05 9.25
N GLY A 348 -19.26 -5.85 10.33
CA GLY A 348 -18.78 -7.24 10.33
C GLY A 348 -17.26 -7.41 10.39
N PHE A 349 -16.48 -6.31 10.48
CA PHE A 349 -15.02 -6.34 10.60
C PHE A 349 -14.58 -6.01 12.04
N SER A 350 -13.67 -6.81 12.60
CA SER A 350 -13.10 -6.57 13.93
C SER A 350 -12.22 -5.31 13.93
N LEU A 351 -12.44 -4.43 14.91
CA LEU A 351 -11.58 -3.25 15.12
C LEU A 351 -10.41 -3.53 16.07
N VAL A 352 -10.38 -4.70 16.71
CA VAL A 352 -9.33 -5.10 17.65
C VAL A 352 -8.09 -5.56 16.87
N PRO A 353 -6.91 -4.93 17.07
CA PRO A 353 -5.69 -5.31 16.37
C PRO A 353 -5.15 -6.67 16.80
N LEU A 354 -4.68 -7.47 15.84
CA LEU A 354 -4.13 -8.82 16.07
C LEU A 354 -2.61 -8.92 15.87
N TRP A 355 -1.99 -7.92 15.22
CA TRP A 355 -0.58 -7.93 14.89
C TRP A 355 0.09 -6.59 15.20
N HIS A 356 1.42 -6.61 15.27
CA HIS A 356 2.25 -5.42 15.12
C HIS A 356 2.94 -5.43 13.75
N TYR A 357 3.26 -4.23 13.26
CA TYR A 357 4.23 -4.10 12.20
C TYR A 357 5.64 -4.42 12.73
N LEU A 358 6.39 -5.26 12.02
CA LEU A 358 7.80 -5.53 12.29
C LEU A 358 8.65 -4.95 11.16
N HIS A 359 9.60 -4.07 11.48
CA HIS A 359 10.45 -3.45 10.46
C HIS A 359 11.41 -4.49 9.82
N SER A 360 11.59 -4.53 8.49
CA SER A 360 11.17 -3.54 7.48
C SER A 360 9.88 -3.80 6.71
N ALA A 361 9.32 -5.01 6.66
CA ALA A 361 8.01 -5.26 6.04
C ALA A 361 7.43 -6.58 6.56
N GLY A 362 7.51 -6.76 7.88
CA GLY A 362 7.11 -7.96 8.59
C GLY A 362 5.92 -7.72 9.51
N LYS A 363 5.59 -8.79 10.23
CA LYS A 363 4.58 -8.75 11.30
C LYS A 363 5.00 -9.65 12.45
N GLU A 364 4.45 -9.36 13.61
CA GLU A 364 4.48 -10.24 14.78
C GLU A 364 3.09 -10.24 15.42
N ASP A 365 2.77 -11.27 16.20
CA ASP A 365 1.49 -11.35 16.89
C ASP A 365 1.40 -10.32 18.02
N ARG A 366 0.24 -9.68 18.14
CA ARG A 366 -0.06 -8.77 19.24
C ARG A 366 -0.51 -9.55 20.47
N VAL A 367 0.44 -9.96 21.30
CA VAL A 367 0.16 -10.73 22.52
C VAL A 367 -0.27 -9.79 23.65
N LYS A 368 -1.58 -9.76 23.93
CA LYS A 368 -2.19 -8.95 24.98
C LYS A 368 -1.85 -9.46 26.39
N LYS A 369 -1.46 -8.57 27.31
CA LYS A 369 -1.21 -8.89 28.74
C LYS A 369 -2.06 -8.03 29.69
N GLY A 370 -3.36 -7.94 29.46
CA GLY A 370 -4.25 -7.11 30.29
C GLY A 370 -5.39 -6.54 29.47
N PRO A 371 -5.90 -5.34 29.80
CA PRO A 371 -6.51 -4.43 28.83
C PRO A 371 -5.59 -4.20 27.62
N ILE A 372 -6.14 -3.68 26.51
CA ILE A 372 -5.33 -3.48 25.31
C ILE A 372 -4.52 -2.19 25.48
N ASP A 373 -3.27 -2.17 25.01
CA ASP A 373 -2.51 -0.92 25.01
C ASP A 373 -3.04 0.06 23.96
N ILE A 374 -2.94 1.36 24.26
CA ILE A 374 -3.17 2.41 23.27
C ILE A 374 -2.01 2.41 22.26
N GLY A 375 -2.32 2.56 20.97
CA GLY A 375 -1.33 2.70 19.89
C GLY A 375 -1.01 1.40 19.16
N ALA A 376 -0.05 1.51 18.23
CA ALA A 376 0.28 0.46 17.26
C ALA A 376 0.93 -0.80 17.87
N TYR A 377 1.51 -0.68 19.07
CA TYR A 377 2.25 -1.74 19.74
C TYR A 377 1.66 -2.03 21.11
N GLU A 378 1.61 -3.32 21.46
CA GLU A 378 1.46 -3.80 22.82
C GLU A 378 2.84 -3.92 23.48
N PHE A 379 2.94 -3.52 24.73
CA PHE A 379 4.11 -3.66 25.56
C PHE A 379 4.16 -5.08 26.14
N VAL A 380 4.99 -5.93 25.53
CA VAL A 380 5.40 -7.20 26.13
C VAL A 380 6.69 -6.94 26.91
N GLY A 381 6.59 -6.79 28.24
CA GLY A 381 7.73 -6.48 29.11
C GLY A 381 9.01 -7.21 28.71
N GLN A 382 10.11 -6.46 28.56
CA GLN A 382 11.42 -6.96 28.15
C GLN A 382 12.10 -7.79 29.25
#